data_AF-A0A543PEE0-F1
#
_entry.id   AF-A0A543PEE0-F1
#
_cell.length_a   1.000
_cell.length_b   1.000
_cell.length_c   1.000
_cell.angle_alpha   90.00
_cell.angle_beta   90.00
_cell.angle_gamma   90.00
#
_symmetry.space_group_name_H-M   'P 1'
#
loop_
_entity.id
_entity.type
_entity.pdbx_description
1 polymer ?
#
loop_
_entity_poly.entity_id
_entity_poly.type
_entity_poly.pdbx_seq_one_letter_code
_entity_poly.pdbx_strand_id
1 'polypeptide(L)'
;MPTTPQAALGPLLVAGLAGAAHLVVGFFYLTSGLVVPLYALLPLWLVWVVLALWLVRLAILRSWWTPVVPVTAAAVLTLTLILGGTVLGWQP
;
A
#
# COMPACT_ATOMS: atom_id res chain seq x y z
N MET A 1 -17.84 24.07 -24.05
CA MET A 1 -18.41 22.98 -23.23
C MET A 1 -18.09 23.26 -21.77
N PRO A 2 -19.08 23.33 -20.87
CA PRO A 2 -18.79 23.47 -19.44
C PRO A 2 -18.32 22.12 -18.90
N THR A 3 -17.08 22.04 -18.43
CA THR A 3 -16.58 20.87 -17.70
C THR A 3 -17.23 20.85 -16.32
N THR A 4 -18.22 19.98 -16.11
CA THR A 4 -18.91 19.85 -14.82
C THR A 4 -17.93 19.48 -13.69
N PRO A 5 -17.93 20.18 -12.54
CA PRO A 5 -17.08 19.89 -11.38
C PRO A 5 -17.14 18.44 -10.88
N GLN A 6 -18.23 17.74 -11.19
CA GLN A 6 -18.50 16.34 -10.83
C GLN A 6 -17.46 15.35 -11.36
N ALA A 7 -16.84 15.59 -12.52
CA ALA A 7 -15.83 14.69 -13.08
C ALA A 7 -14.54 14.63 -12.24
N ALA A 8 -14.25 15.67 -11.45
CA ALA A 8 -13.05 15.75 -10.60
C ALA A 8 -13.22 15.07 -9.24
N LEU A 9 -14.44 14.85 -8.77
CA LEU A 9 -14.72 14.37 -7.41
C LEU A 9 -14.52 12.84 -7.30
N GLY A 10 -14.83 12.11 -8.36
CA GLY A 10 -14.67 10.64 -8.43
C GLY A 10 -13.25 10.17 -8.11
N PRO A 11 -12.20 10.62 -8.84
CA PRO A 11 -10.82 10.20 -8.57
C PRO A 11 -10.34 10.53 -7.15
N LEU A 12 -10.80 11.65 -6.57
CA LEU A 12 -10.47 12.03 -5.21
C LEU A 12 -11.11 11.11 -4.17
N LEU A 13 -12.37 10.70 -4.36
CA LEU A 13 -13.02 9.70 -3.51
C LEU A 13 -12.29 8.36 -3.58
N VAL A 14 -11.94 7.91 -4.79
CA VAL A 14 -11.18 6.66 -4.99
C VAL A 14 -9.81 6.76 -4.31
N ALA A 15 -9.13 7.90 -4.42
CA ALA A 15 -7.87 8.14 -3.71
C ALA A 15 -8.03 8.08 -2.18
N GLY A 16 -9.11 8.66 -1.64
CA GLY A 16 -9.42 8.59 -0.21
C GLY A 16 -9.65 7.15 0.28
N LEU A 17 -10.43 6.37 -0.46
CA LEU A 17 -10.66 4.95 -0.18
C LEU A 17 -9.37 4.13 -0.30
N ALA A 18 -8.57 4.38 -1.34
CA ALA A 18 -7.27 3.74 -1.52
C ALA A 18 -6.30 4.08 -0.39
N GLY A 19 -6.31 5.33 0.10
CA GLY A 19 -5.51 5.76 1.25
C GLY A 19 -5.91 5.02 2.53
N ALA A 20 -7.22 4.92 2.81
CA ALA A 20 -7.72 4.14 3.94
C ALA A 20 -7.30 2.66 3.84
N ALA A 21 -7.46 2.04 2.67
CA ALA A 21 -7.00 0.68 2.44
C ALA A 21 -5.48 0.53 2.64
N HIS A 22 -4.69 1.51 2.18
CA HIS A 22 -3.22 1.49 2.35
C HIS A 22 -2.80 1.57 3.81
N LEU A 23 -3.55 2.30 4.65
CA LEU A 23 -3.35 2.34 6.10
C LEU A 23 -3.73 1.02 6.77
N VAL A 24 -4.82 0.38 6.35
CA VAL A 24 -5.19 -0.97 6.81
C VAL A 24 -4.07 -1.96 6.49
N VAL A 25 -3.50 -1.90 5.29
CA VAL A 25 -2.31 -2.68 4.93
C VAL A 25 -1.12 -2.30 5.82
N GLY A 26 -0.92 -1.01 6.09
CA GLY A 26 0.12 -0.53 7.01
C GLY A 26 0.01 -1.12 8.43
N PHE A 27 -1.20 -1.35 8.94
CA PHE A 27 -1.40 -2.06 10.21
C PHE A 27 -0.89 -3.51 10.14
N PHE A 28 -1.09 -4.21 9.02
CA PHE A 28 -0.50 -5.54 8.81
C PHE A 28 1.03 -5.50 8.70
N TYR A 29 1.61 -4.46 8.09
CA TYR A 29 3.07 -4.25 8.11
C TYR A 29 3.59 -4.08 9.54
N LEU A 30 2.92 -3.28 10.36
CA LEU A 30 3.31 -3.05 11.75
C LEU A 30 3.23 -4.35 12.58
N THR A 31 2.11 -5.08 12.50
CA THR A 31 1.92 -6.33 13.24
C THR A 31 2.80 -7.47 12.72
N SER A 32 3.18 -7.47 11.44
CA SER A 32 4.12 -8.45 10.88
C SER A 32 5.50 -8.39 11.55
N GLY A 33 5.88 -7.26 12.15
CA GLY A 33 7.12 -7.12 12.91
C GLY A 33 7.21 -8.01 14.15
N LEU A 34 6.12 -8.67 14.56
CA LEU A 34 6.14 -9.69 15.61
C LEU A 34 6.77 -11.01 15.13
N VAL A 35 6.74 -11.26 13.82
CA VAL A 35 7.18 -12.51 13.18
C VAL A 35 8.41 -12.27 12.28
N VAL A 36 8.42 -11.14 11.59
CA VAL A 36 9.43 -10.80 10.58
C VAL A 36 10.67 -10.18 11.27
N PRO A 37 11.88 -10.70 11.00
CA PRO A 37 13.11 -10.11 11.52
C PRO A 37 13.29 -8.65 11.10
N LEU A 38 13.88 -7.83 11.98
CA LEU A 38 14.03 -6.40 11.75
C LEU A 38 14.76 -6.05 10.44
N TYR A 39 15.77 -6.84 10.07
CA TYR A 39 16.53 -6.64 8.83
C TYR A 39 15.67 -6.76 7.57
N ALA A 40 14.59 -7.54 7.60
CA ALA A 40 13.66 -7.70 6.49
C ALA A 40 12.46 -6.73 6.62
N LEU A 41 12.07 -6.41 7.85
CA LEU A 41 11.00 -5.46 8.13
C LEU A 41 11.34 -4.05 7.66
N LEU A 42 12.58 -3.60 7.85
CA LEU A 42 13.03 -2.25 7.46
C LEU A 42 12.89 -2.00 5.94
N PRO A 43 13.39 -2.88 5.04
CA PRO A 43 13.11 -2.78 3.61
C PRO A 43 11.61 -2.78 3.28
N LEU A 44 10.82 -3.60 3.98
CA LEU A 44 9.37 -3.68 3.77
C LEU A 44 8.72 -2.33 4.08
N TRP A 45 9.04 -1.74 5.23
CA TRP A 45 8.56 -0.42 5.62
C TRP A 45 8.94 0.65 4.61
N LEU A 46 10.17 0.61 4.10
CA LEU A 46 10.61 1.54 3.07
C LEU A 46 9.75 1.42 1.80
N VAL A 47 9.48 0.20 1.34
CA VAL A 47 8.59 -0.04 0.19
C VAL A 47 7.18 0.51 0.46
N TRP A 48 6.63 0.28 1.65
CA TRP A 48 5.30 0.79 2.02
C TRP A 48 5.23 2.32 2.02
N VAL A 49 6.27 2.99 2.53
CA VAL A 49 6.38 4.46 2.52
C VAL A 49 6.50 4.97 1.08
N VAL A 50 7.33 4.36 0.25
CA VAL A 50 7.47 4.75 -1.17
C VAL A 50 6.12 4.61 -1.90
N LEU A 51 5.39 3.52 -1.65
CA LEU A 51 4.05 3.32 -2.18
C LEU A 51 3.07 4.41 -1.69
N ALA A 52 3.13 4.80 -0.42
CA ALA A 52 2.31 5.89 0.11
C ALA A 52 2.59 7.23 -0.61
N LEU A 53 3.88 7.57 -0.82
CA LEU A 53 4.28 8.76 -1.58
C LEU A 53 3.76 8.68 -3.03
N TRP A 54 3.78 7.49 -3.63
CA TRP A 54 3.24 7.31 -4.97
C TRP A 54 1.71 7.46 -5.02
N LEU A 55 0.98 6.97 -4.01
CA LEU A 55 -0.46 7.20 -3.88
C LEU A 55 -0.77 8.69 -3.78
N VAL A 56 -0.02 9.43 -2.98
CA VAL A 56 -0.17 10.90 -2.88
C VAL A 56 0.04 11.55 -4.25
N ARG A 57 1.09 11.16 -4.97
CA ARG A 57 1.36 11.65 -6.33
C ARG A 57 0.19 11.33 -7.28
N LEU A 58 -0.34 10.11 -7.26
CA LEU A 58 -1.48 9.70 -8.08
C LEU A 58 -2.76 10.46 -7.73
N ALA A 59 -2.98 10.73 -6.44
CA ALA A 59 -4.11 11.51 -5.95
C ALA A 59 -4.03 12.97 -6.41
N ILE A 60 -2.84 13.59 -6.35
CA ILE A 60 -2.60 14.95 -6.88
C ILE A 60 -2.88 14.99 -8.38
N LEU A 61 -2.45 13.96 -9.12
CA LEU A 61 -2.71 13.82 -10.55
C LEU A 61 -4.16 13.41 -10.89
N ARG A 62 -5.04 13.27 -9.88
CA ARG A 62 -6.44 12.81 -10.01
C ARG A 62 -6.57 11.53 -10.84
N SER A 63 -5.62 10.61 -10.65
CA SER A 63 -5.58 9.34 -11.36
C SER A 63 -6.54 8.32 -10.75
N TRP A 64 -7.25 7.57 -11.60
CA TRP A 64 -8.08 6.43 -11.20
C TRP A 64 -7.26 5.20 -10.76
N TRP A 65 -5.94 5.23 -10.94
CA TRP A 65 -5.03 4.14 -10.61
C TRP A 65 -4.60 4.09 -9.14
N THR A 66 -5.12 4.98 -8.28
CA THR A 66 -4.82 4.97 -6.83
C THR A 66 -5.08 3.62 -6.13
N PRO A 67 -6.07 2.79 -6.51
CA PRO A 67 -6.30 1.49 -5.87
C PRO A 67 -5.18 0.47 -6.11
N VAL A 68 -4.36 0.64 -7.15
CA VAL A 68 -3.23 -0.29 -7.41
C VAL A 68 -2.21 -0.24 -6.30
N VAL A 69 -2.05 0.91 -5.64
CA VAL A 69 -1.05 1.07 -4.57
C VAL A 69 -1.33 0.15 -3.36
N PRO A 70 -2.50 0.19 -2.69
CA PRO A 70 -2.76 -0.70 -1.57
C PRO A 70 -2.76 -2.19 -1.97
N VAL A 71 -3.20 -2.52 -3.19
CA VAL A 71 -3.13 -3.89 -3.73
C VAL A 71 -1.68 -4.35 -3.85
N THR A 72 -0.80 -3.48 -4.36
CA THR A 72 0.63 -3.78 -4.50
C THR A 72 1.29 -3.94 -3.13
N ALA A 73 0.95 -3.07 -2.17
CA ALA A 73 1.45 -3.19 -0.79
C ALA A 73 1.02 -4.51 -0.14
N ALA A 74 -0.26 -4.89 -0.28
CA ALA A 74 -0.76 -6.16 0.23
C ALA A 74 -0.07 -7.37 -0.42
N ALA A 75 0.14 -7.32 -1.74
CA ALA A 75 0.82 -8.37 -2.49
C ALA A 75 2.29 -8.52 -2.05
N VAL A 76 3.02 -7.41 -1.88
CA VAL A 76 4.41 -7.42 -1.40
C VAL A 76 4.50 -8.06 -0.01
N LEU A 77 3.67 -7.62 0.94
CA LEU A 77 3.65 -8.21 2.28
C LEU A 77 3.34 -9.71 2.24
N THR A 78 2.30 -10.10 1.51
CA THR A 78 1.87 -11.50 1.41
C THR A 78 2.99 -12.37 0.83
N LEU A 79 3.64 -11.91 -0.25
CA LEU A 79 4.73 -12.62 -0.88
C LEU A 79 5.93 -12.75 0.07
N THR A 80 6.25 -11.69 0.82
CA THR A 80 7.33 -11.74 1.81
C THR A 80 7.03 -12.73 2.93
N LEU A 81 5.81 -12.81 3.43
CA LEU A 81 5.45 -13.79 4.47
C LEU A 81 5.53 -15.23 3.94
N ILE A 82 5.05 -15.47 2.72
CA ILE A 82 5.13 -16.79 2.07
C ILE A 82 6.60 -17.20 1.87
N LEU A 83 7.42 -16.33 1.29
CA LEU A 83 8.84 -16.60 1.05
C LEU A 83 9.64 -16.69 2.36
N GLY A 84 9.31 -15.86 3.34
CA GLY A 84 9.90 -15.88 4.67
C GLY A 84 9.68 -17.23 5.36
N GLY A 85 8.45 -17.73 5.34
CA GLY A 85 8.14 -19.05 5.91
C GLY A 85 8.72 -20.22 5.13
N THR A 86 8.64 -20.18 3.79
CA THR A 86 9.04 -21.32 2.94
C THR A 86 10.54 -21.40 2.65
N VAL A 87 11.20 -20.27 2.47
CA VAL A 87 12.62 -20.20 2.05
C VAL A 87 13.53 -19.85 3.23
N LEU A 88 13.10 -18.93 4.10
CA LEU A 88 13.93 -18.41 5.19
C LEU A 88 13.61 -19.04 6.55
N GLY A 89 12.61 -19.92 6.61
CA GLY A 89 12.22 -20.64 7.83
C GLY A 89 11.65 -19.76 8.94
N TRP A 90 11.10 -18.58 8.61
CA TRP A 90 10.47 -17.72 9.60
C TRP A 90 9.21 -18.39 10.14
N GLN A 91 9.17 -18.60 11.46
CA GLN A 91 8.05 -19.19 12.17
C GLN A 91 7.27 -18.06 12.86
N PRO A 92 5.93 -18.06 12.81
CA PRO A 92 5.11 -17.17 13.62
C PRO A 92 5.21 -17.47 15.12
#